data_AF-A0A937ST79-F1
#
_entry.id   AF-A0A937ST79-F1
#
_cell.length_a   1.000
_cell.length_b   1.000
_cell.length_c   1.000
_cell.angle_alpha   90.00
_cell.angle_beta   90.00
_cell.angle_gamma   90.00
#
_symmetry.space_group_name_H-M   'P 1'
#
loop_
_entity.id
_entity.type
_entity.pdbx_description
1 polymer ?
#
loop_
_entity_poly.entity_id
_entity_poly.type
_entity_poly.pdbx_seq_one_letter_code
_entity_poly.pdbx_strand_id
1 'polypeptide(L)'
;MPQTTHKKSYTIPCSSSFRDEIAALADRRQVNVADLARSVVLMLDAKSIEAFPDPGEPDSADRESIVLKSGKAKGRPWRRKPRLQVRLSPGLSVPTIRRALGVALALDHQDLQLDMRGPGQPEKLSAGEKARRKADQDERDRLRSVVDALLFEPLSGGVLDRSDALHVLGFPPGSNPGQRTLRDRFRMLATIHHPDSGFGNHQRMSQLNAAMERLKRGGA
;
A
#
# COMPACT_ATOMS: atom_id res chain seq x y z
N MET A 1 20.41 -21.26 15.88
CA MET A 1 21.76 -20.76 15.50
C MET A 1 21.60 -19.96 14.21
N PRO A 2 21.76 -18.63 14.19
CA PRO A 2 21.73 -17.88 12.93
C PRO A 2 22.94 -18.31 12.10
N GLN A 3 22.70 -18.90 10.93
CA GLN A 3 23.80 -19.30 10.04
C GLN A 3 24.55 -18.03 9.60
N THR A 4 25.82 -17.94 9.93
CA THR A 4 26.72 -16.88 9.47
C THR A 4 26.78 -16.94 7.95
N THR A 5 26.06 -16.04 7.28
CA THR A 5 26.04 -15.98 5.82
C THR A 5 27.39 -15.44 5.36
N HIS A 6 28.26 -16.33 4.88
CA HIS A 6 29.60 -15.95 4.44
C HIS A 6 29.55 -15.02 3.23
N LYS A 7 30.21 -13.86 3.31
CA LYS A 7 30.35 -12.93 2.17
C LYS A 7 31.16 -13.60 1.04
N LYS A 8 30.63 -13.58 -0.18
CA LYS A 8 31.29 -14.08 -1.40
C LYS A 8 31.92 -12.93 -2.17
N SER A 9 33.13 -13.14 -2.69
CA SER A 9 33.79 -12.19 -3.59
C SER A 9 33.30 -12.40 -5.02
N TYR A 10 32.87 -11.32 -5.66
CA TYR A 10 32.44 -11.28 -7.06
C TYR A 10 33.45 -10.50 -7.89
N THR A 11 33.74 -11.02 -9.08
CA THR A 11 34.46 -10.28 -10.13
C THR A 11 33.46 -10.01 -11.25
N ILE A 12 33.22 -8.73 -11.53
CA ILE A 12 32.18 -8.26 -12.44
C ILE A 12 32.88 -7.59 -13.62
N PRO A 13 33.09 -8.29 -14.74
CA PRO A 13 33.54 -7.65 -15.97
C PRO A 13 32.53 -6.58 -16.38
N CYS A 14 33.00 -5.37 -16.67
CA CYS A 14 32.19 -4.26 -17.18
C CYS A 14 33.09 -3.33 -18.00
N SER A 15 32.51 -2.40 -18.75
CA SER A 15 33.29 -1.38 -19.47
C SER A 15 34.11 -0.51 -18.50
N SER A 16 35.20 0.08 -19.00
CA SER A 16 36.03 1.02 -18.26
C SER A 16 35.23 2.25 -17.82
N SER A 17 34.39 2.81 -18.70
CA SER A 17 33.53 3.96 -18.37
C SER A 17 32.60 3.64 -17.21
N PHE A 18 31.85 2.55 -17.31
CA PHE A 18 30.92 2.13 -16.26
C PHE A 18 31.63 1.85 -14.93
N ARG A 19 32.81 1.20 -14.97
CA ARG A 19 33.63 0.97 -13.78
C ARG A 19 34.00 2.29 -13.10
N ASP A 20 34.49 3.25 -13.89
CA ASP A 20 35.03 4.51 -13.38
C ASP A 20 33.92 5.41 -12.84
N GLU A 21 32.76 5.44 -13.49
CA GLU A 21 31.61 6.19 -13.00
C GLU A 21 31.04 5.61 -11.70
N ILE A 22 30.96 4.27 -11.57
CA ILE A 22 30.54 3.61 -10.34
C ILE A 22 31.54 3.83 -9.20
N ALA A 23 32.84 3.77 -9.49
CA ALA A 23 33.87 4.08 -8.50
C ALA A 23 33.78 5.53 -8.04
N ALA A 24 33.63 6.48 -8.97
CA ALA A 24 33.45 7.89 -8.66
C ALA A 24 32.16 8.14 -7.87
N LEU A 25 31.06 7.44 -8.17
CA LEU A 25 29.82 7.51 -7.40
C LEU A 25 30.03 7.01 -5.96
N ALA A 26 30.70 5.86 -5.80
CA ALA A 26 31.02 5.31 -4.48
C ALA A 26 31.87 6.29 -3.65
N ASP A 27 32.88 6.90 -4.27
CA ASP A 27 33.74 7.91 -3.64
C ASP A 27 32.94 9.17 -3.25
N ARG A 28 32.11 9.71 -4.15
CA ARG A 28 31.24 10.87 -3.86
C ARG A 28 30.29 10.61 -2.69
N ARG A 29 29.77 9.38 -2.59
CA ARG A 29 28.85 8.95 -1.53
C ARG A 29 29.57 8.45 -0.27
N GLN A 30 30.90 8.42 -0.27
CA GLN A 30 31.75 7.91 0.81
C GLN A 30 31.40 6.47 1.25
N VAL A 31 31.06 5.61 0.29
CA VAL A 31 30.73 4.19 0.51
C VAL A 31 31.56 3.30 -0.40
N ASN A 32 31.55 1.98 -0.16
CA ASN A 32 32.17 1.05 -1.12
C ASN A 32 31.15 0.64 -2.21
N VAL A 33 31.66 0.18 -3.36
CA VAL A 33 30.81 -0.28 -4.50
C VAL A 33 29.84 -1.40 -4.10
N ALA A 34 30.22 -2.26 -3.15
CA ALA A 34 29.33 -3.32 -2.68
C ALA A 34 28.13 -2.77 -1.91
N ASP A 35 28.27 -1.62 -1.24
CA ASP A 35 27.17 -0.97 -0.52
C ASP A 35 26.16 -0.35 -1.48
N LEU A 36 26.62 0.22 -2.61
CA LEU A 36 25.73 0.69 -3.68
C LEU A 36 24.86 -0.46 -4.22
N ALA A 37 25.49 -1.56 -4.62
CA ALA A 37 24.77 -2.73 -5.12
C ALA A 37 23.81 -3.31 -4.06
N ARG A 38 24.25 -3.41 -2.80
CA ARG A 38 23.42 -3.94 -1.72
C ARG A 38 22.20 -3.07 -1.45
N SER A 39 22.35 -1.75 -1.48
CA SER A 39 21.25 -0.82 -1.24
C SER A 39 20.15 -1.00 -2.28
N VAL A 40 20.52 -1.10 -3.56
CA VAL A 40 19.54 -1.35 -4.64
C VAL A 40 18.85 -2.70 -4.48
N VAL A 41 19.60 -3.77 -4.19
CA VAL A 41 19.05 -5.12 -3.99
C VAL A 41 18.11 -5.20 -2.77
N LEU A 42 18.31 -4.35 -1.77
CA LEU A 42 17.40 -4.26 -0.61
C LEU A 42 16.15 -3.43 -0.88
N MET A 43 16.25 -2.43 -1.77
CA MET A 43 15.15 -1.50 -2.05
C MET A 43 14.21 -2.00 -3.15
N LEU A 44 14.72 -2.75 -4.12
CA LEU A 44 13.98 -3.19 -5.30
C LEU A 44 13.82 -4.71 -5.30
N ASP A 45 12.68 -5.19 -5.80
CA ASP A 45 12.50 -6.62 -6.03
C ASP A 45 13.38 -7.12 -7.19
N ALA A 46 13.61 -8.44 -7.22
CA ALA A 46 14.47 -9.06 -8.22
C ALA A 46 13.97 -8.80 -9.66
N LYS A 47 12.65 -8.76 -9.86
CA LYS A 47 12.04 -8.53 -11.19
C LYS A 47 12.34 -7.14 -11.72
N SER A 48 12.25 -6.11 -10.87
CA SER A 48 12.55 -4.72 -11.23
C SER A 48 14.02 -4.55 -11.61
N ILE A 49 14.92 -5.22 -10.88
CA ILE A 49 16.35 -5.22 -11.19
C ILE A 49 16.62 -5.96 -12.51
N GLU A 50 15.95 -7.09 -12.76
CA GLU A 50 16.10 -7.87 -14.00
C GLU A 50 15.56 -7.16 -15.24
N ALA A 51 14.50 -6.37 -15.09
CA ALA A 51 13.93 -5.57 -16.16
C ALA A 51 14.81 -4.38 -16.57
N PHE A 52 15.73 -3.94 -15.70
CA PHE A 52 16.66 -2.86 -16.03
C PHE A 52 17.70 -3.33 -17.07
N PRO A 53 18.01 -2.52 -18.11
CA PRO A 53 19.03 -2.87 -19.09
C PRO A 53 20.37 -3.21 -18.44
N ASP A 54 20.98 -4.34 -18.83
CA ASP A 54 22.33 -4.69 -18.37
C ASP A 54 23.34 -3.81 -19.12
N PRO A 55 24.18 -3.01 -18.43
CA PRO A 55 25.27 -2.25 -19.07
C PRO A 55 26.26 -3.11 -19.87
N GLY A 56 26.28 -4.42 -19.62
CA GLY A 56 27.00 -5.39 -20.43
C GLY A 56 28.47 -5.59 -20.05
N GLU A 57 29.10 -6.52 -20.77
CA GLU A 57 30.54 -6.77 -20.65
C GLU A 57 31.36 -5.75 -21.46
N PRO A 58 32.65 -5.56 -21.14
CA PRO A 58 33.52 -4.69 -21.91
C PRO A 58 33.72 -5.23 -23.33
N ASP A 59 33.79 -4.32 -24.29
CA ASP A 59 34.09 -4.63 -25.68
C ASP A 59 35.46 -5.31 -25.86
N SER A 60 35.71 -5.88 -27.03
CA SER A 60 36.96 -6.56 -27.35
C SER A 60 38.19 -5.65 -27.26
N ALA A 61 38.04 -4.36 -27.56
CA ALA A 61 39.09 -3.36 -27.50
C ALA A 61 39.30 -2.78 -26.09
N ASP A 62 38.27 -2.78 -25.24
CA ASP A 62 38.31 -2.19 -23.91
C ASP A 62 39.13 -3.06 -22.95
N ARG A 63 40.36 -2.64 -22.66
CA ARG A 63 41.34 -3.41 -21.89
C ARG A 63 42.09 -2.51 -20.92
N GLU A 64 42.04 -2.89 -19.66
CA GLU A 64 42.84 -2.31 -18.59
C GLU A 64 44.25 -2.91 -18.59
N SER A 65 45.28 -2.07 -18.50
CA SER A 65 46.67 -2.50 -18.30
C SER A 65 47.00 -2.50 -16.81
N ILE A 66 47.41 -3.65 -16.27
CA ILE A 66 47.86 -3.79 -14.88
C ILE A 66 49.31 -4.24 -14.83
N VAL A 67 50.08 -3.74 -13.88
CA VAL A 67 51.40 -4.30 -13.60
C VAL A 67 51.21 -5.47 -12.63
N LEU A 68 51.66 -6.67 -13.05
CA LEU A 68 51.55 -7.85 -12.20
C LEU A 68 52.44 -7.72 -10.97
N LYS A 69 51.86 -7.86 -9.78
CA LYS A 69 52.59 -7.75 -8.50
C LYS A 69 53.28 -9.05 -8.07
N SER A 70 52.95 -10.18 -8.69
CA SER A 70 53.44 -11.52 -8.32
C SER A 70 53.54 -12.49 -9.50
N GLY A 71 54.21 -13.62 -9.29
CA GLY A 71 54.42 -14.68 -10.30
C GLY A 71 55.63 -14.46 -11.21
N LYS A 72 55.84 -15.38 -12.17
CA LYS A 72 56.96 -15.33 -13.12
C LYS A 72 57.00 -14.07 -14.00
N ALA A 73 55.85 -13.43 -14.17
CA ALA A 73 55.68 -12.20 -14.96
C ALA A 73 55.56 -10.93 -14.09
N LYS A 74 55.99 -10.98 -12.82
CA LYS A 74 56.00 -9.81 -11.92
C LYS A 74 56.72 -8.62 -12.57
N GLY A 75 56.12 -7.43 -12.46
CA GLY A 75 56.63 -6.19 -13.05
C GLY A 75 56.25 -5.98 -14.52
N ARG A 76 55.70 -6.98 -15.21
CA ARG A 76 55.26 -6.83 -16.61
C ARG A 76 53.83 -6.25 -16.68
N PRO A 77 53.55 -5.37 -17.65
CA PRO A 77 52.19 -4.92 -17.93
C PRO A 77 51.37 -6.08 -18.53
N TRP A 78 50.16 -6.25 -18.04
CA TRP A 78 49.22 -7.27 -18.46
C TRP A 78 47.89 -6.63 -18.82
N ARG A 79 47.39 -6.92 -20.02
CA ARG A 79 46.09 -6.42 -20.48
C ARG A 79 44.99 -7.39 -20.07
N ARG A 80 43.97 -6.89 -19.38
CA ARG A 80 42.79 -7.67 -18.99
C ARG A 80 41.49 -6.91 -19.26
N LYS A 81 40.36 -7.61 -19.21
CA LYS A 81 39.04 -6.95 -19.18
C LYS A 81 38.94 -6.07 -17.93
N PRO A 82 38.48 -4.81 -18.05
CA PRO A 82 38.10 -3.99 -16.91
C PRO A 82 37.01 -4.70 -16.09
N ARG A 83 37.04 -4.51 -14.78
CA ARG A 83 36.17 -5.23 -13.85
C ARG A 83 36.04 -4.52 -12.52
N LEU A 84 34.89 -4.69 -11.87
CA LEU A 84 34.67 -4.36 -10.47
C LEU A 84 34.85 -5.61 -9.61
N GLN A 85 35.45 -5.45 -8.42
CA GLN A 85 35.55 -6.50 -7.41
C GLN A 85 34.78 -6.11 -6.16
N VAL A 86 33.76 -6.89 -5.80
CA VAL A 86 32.86 -6.58 -4.68
C VAL A 86 32.67 -7.79 -3.77
N ARG A 87 32.35 -7.55 -2.50
CA ARG A 87 32.00 -8.60 -1.52
C ARG A 87 30.55 -8.47 -1.09
N LEU A 88 29.72 -9.43 -1.49
CA LEU A 88 28.27 -9.44 -1.27
C LEU A 88 27.81 -10.78 -0.69
N SER A 89 26.56 -10.83 -0.22
CA SER A 89 25.92 -12.10 0.14
C SER A 89 25.86 -13.02 -1.10
N PRO A 90 26.03 -14.34 -0.92
CA PRO A 90 25.93 -15.29 -2.02
C PRO A 90 24.49 -15.34 -2.56
N GLY A 91 24.33 -15.79 -3.80
CA GLY A 91 23.02 -15.96 -4.44
C GLY A 91 22.72 -14.98 -5.57
N LEU A 92 23.50 -13.91 -5.72
CA LEU A 92 23.37 -12.98 -6.85
C LEU A 92 24.19 -13.46 -8.07
N SER A 93 23.64 -13.26 -9.27
CA SER A 93 24.35 -13.44 -10.53
C SER A 93 25.16 -12.19 -10.88
N VAL A 94 26.24 -12.34 -11.65
CA VAL A 94 27.07 -11.18 -12.11
C VAL A 94 26.23 -10.16 -12.91
N PRO A 95 25.38 -10.57 -13.87
CA PRO A 95 24.48 -9.64 -14.56
C PRO A 95 23.53 -8.90 -13.61
N THR A 96 22.96 -9.58 -12.60
CA THR A 96 22.09 -8.93 -11.60
C THR A 96 22.84 -7.85 -10.84
N ILE A 97 24.09 -8.10 -10.44
CA ILE A 97 24.91 -7.10 -9.75
C ILE A 97 25.24 -5.93 -10.69
N ARG A 98 25.52 -6.19 -11.98
CA ARG A 98 25.80 -5.14 -12.96
C ARG A 98 24.57 -4.25 -13.20
N ARG A 99 23.39 -4.85 -13.35
CA ARG A 99 22.11 -4.11 -13.44
C ARG A 99 21.83 -3.30 -12.19
N ALA A 100 22.03 -3.86 -11.00
CA ALA A 100 21.83 -3.13 -9.75
C ALA A 100 22.74 -1.90 -9.64
N LEU A 101 24.00 -2.03 -10.05
CA LEU A 101 24.92 -0.88 -10.15
C LEU A 101 24.47 0.12 -11.21
N GLY A 102 23.95 -0.35 -12.35
CA GLY A 102 23.36 0.51 -13.39
C GLY A 102 22.16 1.32 -12.90
N VAL A 103 21.28 0.70 -12.11
CA VAL A 103 20.19 1.41 -11.43
C VAL A 103 20.73 2.47 -10.48
N ALA A 104 21.74 2.15 -9.66
CA ALA A 104 22.33 3.12 -8.74
C ALA A 104 22.88 4.35 -9.48
N LEU A 105 23.52 4.13 -10.63
CA LEU A 105 24.03 5.19 -11.48
C LEU A 105 22.92 6.05 -12.08
N ALA A 106 21.89 5.42 -12.65
CA ALA A 106 20.75 6.12 -13.24
C ALA A 106 19.96 6.93 -12.21
N LEU A 107 19.88 6.47 -10.95
CA LEU A 107 19.32 7.24 -9.84
C LEU A 107 20.17 8.45 -9.47
N ASP A 108 21.51 8.33 -9.51
CA ASP A 108 22.42 9.45 -9.26
C ASP A 108 22.33 10.52 -10.36
N HIS A 109 22.17 10.09 -11.62
CA HIS A 109 21.98 10.98 -12.77
C HIS A 109 20.56 11.57 -12.87
N GLN A 110 19.64 11.12 -12.01
CA GLN A 110 18.22 11.51 -12.05
C GLN A 110 17.49 11.05 -13.34
N ASP A 111 18.07 10.08 -14.07
CA ASP A 111 17.42 9.41 -15.20
C ASP A 111 16.27 8.49 -14.74
N LEU A 112 16.32 8.09 -13.46
CA LEU A 112 15.28 7.33 -12.78
C LEU A 112 14.81 8.05 -11.52
N GLN A 113 13.51 7.95 -11.25
CA GLN A 113 12.92 8.39 -9.99
C GLN A 113 12.31 7.19 -9.26
N LEU A 114 12.54 7.10 -7.94
CA LEU A 114 11.91 6.11 -7.08
C LEU A 114 10.60 6.65 -6.54
N ASP A 115 9.51 5.95 -6.84
CA ASP A 115 8.20 6.20 -6.24
C ASP A 115 8.03 5.28 -5.02
N MET A 116 8.22 5.82 -3.82
CA MET A 116 8.04 5.06 -2.57
C MET A 116 6.56 5.00 -2.20
N ARG A 117 5.94 3.84 -2.40
CA ARG A 117 4.55 3.59 -2.02
C ARG A 117 4.47 2.91 -0.67
N GLY A 118 3.65 3.46 0.22
CA GLY A 118 3.30 2.78 1.47
C GLY A 118 2.40 1.56 1.21
N PRO A 119 2.43 0.52 2.08
CA PRO A 119 1.49 -0.58 1.99
C PRO A 119 0.05 -0.03 2.09
N GLY A 120 -0.75 -0.25 1.04
CA GLY A 120 -2.14 0.22 0.95
C GLY A 120 -2.36 1.51 0.14
N GLN A 121 -1.32 2.10 -0.47
CA GLN A 121 -1.56 3.11 -1.50
C GLN A 121 -2.10 2.42 -2.76
N PRO A 122 -3.31 2.77 -3.24
CA PRO A 122 -3.91 2.12 -4.39
C PRO A 122 -3.05 2.40 -5.63
N GLU A 123 -2.92 1.39 -6.49
CA GLU A 123 -2.47 1.60 -7.87
C GLU A 123 -3.21 2.79 -8.46
N LYS A 124 -2.55 3.60 -9.30
CA LYS A 124 -3.21 4.68 -10.04
C LYS A 124 -4.40 4.08 -10.79
N LEU A 125 -5.60 4.21 -10.22
CA LEU A 125 -6.83 3.69 -10.77
C LEU A 125 -6.93 4.16 -12.22
N SER A 126 -7.17 3.23 -13.13
CA SER A 126 -7.46 3.58 -14.51
C SER A 126 -8.63 4.56 -14.57
N ALA A 127 -8.73 5.37 -15.63
CA ALA A 127 -9.83 6.32 -15.78
C ALA A 127 -11.21 5.62 -15.66
N GLY A 128 -11.32 4.37 -16.13
CA GLY A 128 -12.52 3.55 -16.01
C GLY A 128 -12.86 3.16 -14.56
N GLU A 129 -11.87 2.82 -13.74
CA GLU A 129 -12.09 2.48 -12.33
C GLU A 129 -12.42 3.72 -11.49
N LYS A 130 -11.83 4.88 -11.82
CA LYS A 130 -12.22 6.16 -11.20
C LYS A 130 -13.67 6.52 -11.53
N ALA A 131 -14.09 6.34 -12.77
CA ALA A 131 -15.47 6.58 -13.20
C ALA A 131 -16.46 5.66 -12.49
N ARG A 132 -16.13 4.36 -12.36
CA ARG A 132 -16.96 3.40 -11.61
C ARG A 132 -17.08 3.78 -10.13
N ARG A 133 -15.97 4.07 -9.46
CA ARG A 133 -16.00 4.50 -8.04
C ARG A 133 -16.80 5.77 -7.84
N LYS A 134 -16.70 6.73 -8.77
CA LYS A 134 -17.50 7.95 -8.73
C LYS A 134 -18.99 7.65 -8.90
N ALA A 135 -19.36 6.80 -9.87
CA ALA A 135 -20.75 6.38 -10.06
C ALA A 135 -21.31 5.65 -8.82
N ASP A 136 -20.50 4.79 -8.18
CA ASP A 136 -20.89 4.11 -6.94
C ASP A 136 -21.09 5.09 -5.78
N GLN A 137 -20.26 6.14 -5.71
CA GLN A 137 -20.41 7.21 -4.72
C GLN A 137 -21.67 8.04 -4.97
N ASP A 138 -21.88 8.47 -6.22
CA ASP A 138 -23.04 9.24 -6.64
C ASP A 138 -24.35 8.47 -6.36
N GLU A 139 -24.38 7.17 -6.64
CA GLU A 139 -25.54 6.32 -6.34
C GLU A 139 -25.75 6.16 -4.84
N ARG A 140 -24.68 6.00 -4.05
CA ARG A 140 -24.80 5.97 -2.57
C ARG A 140 -25.37 7.26 -2.02
N ASP A 141 -24.95 8.40 -2.53
CA ASP A 141 -25.41 9.71 -2.07
C ASP A 141 -26.85 9.98 -2.52
N ARG A 142 -27.23 9.51 -3.72
CA ARG A 142 -28.63 9.50 -4.17
C ARG A 142 -29.50 8.63 -3.27
N LEU A 143 -29.06 7.40 -2.96
CA LEU A 143 -29.79 6.50 -2.06
C LEU A 143 -29.95 7.09 -0.66
N ARG A 144 -28.89 7.74 -0.13
CA ARG A 144 -28.97 8.48 1.13
C ARG A 144 -30.02 9.59 1.08
N SER A 145 -30.02 10.39 0.01
CA SER A 145 -30.99 11.48 -0.15
C SER A 145 -32.44 10.98 -0.21
N VAL A 146 -32.69 9.86 -0.91
CA VAL A 146 -34.01 9.22 -0.96
C VAL A 146 -34.41 8.66 0.41
N VAL A 147 -33.47 8.00 1.09
CA VAL A 147 -33.70 7.48 2.45
C VAL A 147 -34.02 8.62 3.40
N ASP A 148 -33.27 9.71 3.40
CA ASP A 148 -33.51 10.88 4.24
C ASP A 148 -34.90 11.49 4.00
N ALA A 149 -35.35 11.57 2.75
CA ALA A 149 -36.71 12.03 2.43
C ALA A 149 -37.83 11.09 2.90
N LEU A 150 -37.54 9.80 3.06
CA LEU A 150 -38.49 8.77 3.50
C LEU A 150 -38.38 8.46 5.00
N LEU A 151 -37.31 8.90 5.66
CA LEU A 151 -37.09 8.66 7.07
C LEU A 151 -38.07 9.50 7.89
N PHE A 152 -38.78 8.81 8.78
CA PHE A 152 -39.67 9.47 9.75
C PHE A 152 -38.94 10.56 10.55
N GLU A 153 -39.54 11.73 10.69
CA GLU A 153 -39.01 12.78 11.56
C GLU A 153 -39.51 12.56 13.00
N PRO A 154 -38.64 12.63 14.03
CA PRO A 154 -39.06 12.54 15.42
C PRO A 154 -40.19 13.54 15.73
N LEU A 155 -41.22 13.09 16.45
CA LEU A 155 -42.35 13.95 16.85
C LEU A 155 -41.85 15.12 17.69
N SER A 156 -42.20 16.36 17.32
CA SER A 156 -41.74 17.57 18.02
C SER A 156 -42.16 17.62 19.49
N GLY A 157 -43.34 17.08 19.82
CA GLY A 157 -43.88 16.96 21.18
C GLY A 157 -43.50 15.68 21.93
N GLY A 158 -42.71 14.78 21.32
CA GLY A 158 -42.47 13.44 21.85
C GLY A 158 -43.69 12.52 21.73
N VAL A 159 -43.68 11.40 22.46
CA VAL A 159 -44.75 10.38 22.40
C VAL A 159 -45.81 10.67 23.46
N LEU A 160 -46.99 11.15 23.05
CA LEU A 160 -48.05 11.62 23.94
C LEU A 160 -49.21 10.62 24.12
N ASP A 161 -49.46 9.75 23.15
CA ASP A 161 -50.52 8.75 23.22
C ASP A 161 -50.13 7.39 22.60
N ARG A 162 -51.10 6.47 22.52
CA ARG A 162 -50.91 5.13 21.92
C ARG A 162 -50.72 5.20 20.41
N SER A 163 -51.38 6.14 19.74
CA SER A 163 -51.28 6.34 18.29
C SER A 163 -49.86 6.80 17.93
N ASP A 164 -49.30 7.76 18.69
CA ASP A 164 -47.91 8.19 18.57
C ASP A 164 -46.93 7.04 18.76
N ALA A 165 -47.18 6.20 19.77
CA ALA A 165 -46.30 5.07 20.06
C ALA A 165 -46.32 4.01 18.94
N LEU A 166 -47.48 3.74 18.35
CA LEU A 166 -47.60 2.88 17.17
C LEU A 166 -46.91 3.51 15.97
N HIS A 167 -47.11 4.81 15.75
CA HIS A 167 -46.52 5.55 14.63
C HIS A 167 -44.99 5.56 14.69
N VAL A 168 -44.40 5.83 15.86
CA VAL A 168 -42.94 5.82 16.09
C VAL A 168 -42.30 4.45 15.80
N LEU A 169 -43.01 3.35 16.08
CA LEU A 169 -42.56 1.99 15.74
C LEU A 169 -42.90 1.57 14.30
N GLY A 170 -43.59 2.43 13.54
CA GLY A 170 -43.97 2.20 12.16
C GLY A 170 -45.15 1.24 12.00
N PHE A 171 -46.07 1.21 12.96
CA PHE A 171 -47.34 0.49 12.88
C PHE A 171 -48.50 1.43 12.49
N PRO A 172 -49.54 0.92 11.80
CA PRO A 172 -50.73 1.71 11.50
C PRO A 172 -51.49 2.13 12.79
N PRO A 173 -52.20 3.27 12.76
CA PRO A 173 -53.07 3.67 13.87
C PRO A 173 -54.15 2.59 14.09
N GLY A 174 -54.43 2.28 15.35
CA GLY A 174 -55.43 1.26 15.73
C GLY A 174 -54.97 -0.20 15.64
N SER A 175 -53.74 -0.46 15.21
CA SER A 175 -53.19 -1.83 15.23
C SER A 175 -52.95 -2.33 16.66
N ASN A 176 -53.06 -3.66 16.85
CA ASN A 176 -52.80 -4.32 18.13
C ASN A 176 -51.67 -5.37 18.00
N PRO A 177 -50.42 -4.94 17.73
CA PRO A 177 -49.29 -5.84 17.62
C PRO A 177 -49.00 -6.54 18.95
N GLY A 178 -48.73 -7.85 18.90
CA GLY A 178 -48.36 -8.61 20.08
C GLY A 178 -46.99 -8.20 20.66
N GLN A 179 -46.73 -8.56 21.92
CA GLN A 179 -45.50 -8.20 22.64
C GLN A 179 -44.21 -8.65 21.93
N ARG A 180 -44.23 -9.81 21.25
CA ARG A 180 -43.10 -10.28 20.46
C ARG A 180 -42.83 -9.35 19.27
N THR A 181 -43.85 -9.03 18.49
CA THR A 181 -43.77 -8.14 17.33
C THR A 181 -43.27 -6.75 17.71
N LEU A 182 -43.72 -6.21 18.85
CA LEU A 182 -43.23 -4.93 19.39
C LEU A 182 -41.73 -4.98 19.70
N ARG A 183 -41.27 -6.03 20.38
CA ARG A 183 -39.84 -6.19 20.73
C ARG A 183 -38.97 -6.34 19.48
N ASP A 184 -39.40 -7.14 18.51
CA ASP A 184 -38.64 -7.38 17.28
C ASP A 184 -38.53 -6.10 16.45
N ARG A 185 -39.62 -5.34 16.33
CA ARG A 185 -39.64 -4.05 15.64
C ARG A 185 -38.76 -3.00 16.33
N PHE A 186 -38.84 -2.92 17.67
CA PHE A 186 -37.98 -2.04 18.46
C PHE A 186 -36.50 -2.37 18.28
N ARG A 187 -36.11 -3.65 18.34
CA ARG A 187 -34.70 -4.06 18.15
C ARG A 187 -34.18 -3.66 16.77
N MET A 188 -34.98 -3.88 15.72
CA MET A 188 -34.62 -3.49 14.36
C MET A 188 -34.33 -1.99 14.27
N LEU A 189 -35.23 -1.14 14.79
CA LEU A 189 -35.08 0.31 14.76
C LEU A 189 -33.96 0.81 15.68
N ALA A 190 -33.77 0.16 16.82
CA ALA A 190 -32.70 0.48 17.77
C ALA A 190 -31.31 0.21 17.16
N THR A 191 -31.12 -0.88 16.42
CA THR A 191 -29.84 -1.16 15.74
C THR A 191 -29.47 -0.07 14.73
N ILE A 192 -30.46 0.53 14.07
CA ILE A 192 -30.24 1.58 13.07
C ILE A 192 -29.95 2.92 13.76
N HIS A 193 -30.77 3.31 14.73
CA HIS A 193 -30.75 4.65 15.31
C HIS A 193 -29.95 4.79 16.61
N HIS A 194 -29.34 3.72 17.12
CA HIS A 194 -28.51 3.77 18.33
C HIS A 194 -27.49 4.91 18.24
N PRO A 195 -27.27 5.71 19.29
CA PRO A 195 -26.37 6.86 19.20
C PRO A 195 -24.93 6.49 18.85
N ASP A 196 -24.51 5.27 19.21
CA ASP A 196 -23.20 4.72 18.89
C ASP A 196 -23.10 4.15 17.46
N SER A 197 -24.19 4.15 16.69
CA SER A 197 -24.18 3.74 15.29
C SER A 197 -23.74 4.91 14.40
N GLY A 198 -23.18 4.60 13.22
CA GLY A 198 -22.82 5.62 12.23
C GLY A 198 -23.99 6.45 11.69
N PHE A 199 -25.24 6.06 12.01
CA PHE A 199 -26.48 6.77 11.66
C PHE A 199 -27.34 7.07 12.92
N GLY A 200 -26.67 7.18 14.07
CA GLY A 200 -27.31 7.35 15.36
C GLY A 200 -28.09 8.65 15.49
N ASN A 201 -29.24 8.59 16.18
CA ASN A 201 -30.02 9.78 16.50
C ASN A 201 -30.60 9.66 17.92
N HIS A 202 -30.05 10.46 18.83
CA HIS A 202 -30.45 10.49 20.24
C HIS A 202 -31.95 10.77 20.44
N GLN A 203 -32.50 11.72 19.68
CA GLN A 203 -33.91 12.11 19.79
C GLN A 203 -34.82 10.96 19.33
N ARG A 204 -34.45 10.29 18.23
CA ARG A 204 -35.17 9.13 17.72
C ARG A 204 -35.15 7.96 18.71
N MET A 205 -34.00 7.68 19.29
CA MET A 205 -33.86 6.61 20.30
C MET A 205 -34.67 6.90 21.57
N SER A 206 -34.70 8.16 22.02
CA SER A 206 -35.54 8.57 23.13
C SER A 206 -37.02 8.29 22.86
N GLN A 207 -37.50 8.59 21.64
CA GLN A 207 -38.90 8.32 21.27
C GLN A 207 -39.20 6.83 21.11
N LEU A 208 -38.28 6.03 20.57
CA LEU A 208 -38.43 4.57 20.50
C LEU A 208 -38.58 3.94 21.89
N ASN A 209 -37.81 4.42 22.87
CA ASN A 209 -37.92 3.98 24.25
C ASN A 209 -39.28 4.37 24.87
N ALA A 210 -39.69 5.63 24.70
CA ALA A 210 -40.98 6.13 25.19
C ALA A 210 -42.18 5.39 24.56
N ALA A 211 -42.11 5.07 23.27
CA ALA A 211 -43.13 4.30 22.56
C ALA A 211 -43.26 2.88 23.13
N MET A 212 -42.13 2.19 23.35
CA MET A 212 -42.14 0.84 23.94
C MET A 212 -42.66 0.82 25.37
N GLU A 213 -42.34 1.83 26.18
CA GLU A 213 -42.81 1.94 27.56
C GLU A 213 -44.34 2.11 27.60
N ARG A 214 -44.88 2.98 26.75
CA ARG A 214 -46.34 3.19 26.64
C ARG A 214 -47.10 1.97 26.14
N LEU A 215 -46.61 1.30 25.09
CA LEU A 215 -47.29 0.12 24.53
C LEU A 215 -47.20 -1.11 25.45
N LYS A 216 -46.20 -1.17 26.33
CA LYS A 216 -46.15 -2.18 27.40
C LYS A 216 -47.14 -1.88 28.52
N ARG A 217 -47.33 -0.60 28.89
CA ARG A 217 -48.24 -0.18 29.97
C ARG A 217 -49.72 -0.25 29.57
N GLY A 218 -50.06 0.05 28.31
CA GLY A 218 -51.43 0.02 27.79
C GLY A 218 -51.92 -1.35 27.28
N GLY A 219 -51.24 -2.42 27.65
CA GLY A 219 -51.56 -3.81 27.26
C GLY A 219 -52.04 -4.69 28.41
N ALA A 220 -52.47 -4.09 29.53
CA ALA A 220 -53.13 -4.75 30.64
C ALA A 220 -54.61 -4.35 30.67
#